data_AF-A0A075JR82-F1
#
_entry.id   AF-A0A075JR82-F1
#
_cell.length_a   1.000
_cell.length_b   1.000
_cell.length_c   1.000
_cell.angle_alpha   90.00
_cell.angle_beta   90.00
_cell.angle_gamma   90.00
#
_symmetry.space_group_name_H-M   'P 1'
#
loop_
_entity.id
_entity.type
_entity.pdbx_description
1 polymer ?
#
loop_
_entity_poly.entity_id
_entity_poly.type
_entity_poly.pdbx_seq_one_letter_code
_entity_poly.pdbx_strand_id
1 'polypeptide(L)' 'MKVISIILIVIGAIGLLLSTMMFGDIGLAAGIASITAILSGVNFLNLNKKISTN' A
#
# COMPACT_ATOMS: atom_id res chain seq x y z
N MET A 1 0.16 0.59 -15.11
CA MET A 1 0.29 0.18 -13.69
C MET A 1 0.93 1.22 -12.78
N LYS A 2 1.85 2.08 -13.27
CA LYS A 2 2.52 3.16 -12.49
C LYS A 2 1.58 4.00 -11.59
N VAL A 3 0.47 4.51 -12.12
CA VAL A 3 -0.46 5.37 -11.36
C VAL A 3 -1.09 4.61 -10.19
N ILE A 4 -1.57 3.40 -10.43
CA ILE A 4 -2.15 2.51 -9.42
C ILE A 4 -1.13 2.21 -8.32
N SER A 5 0.12 1.89 -8.69
CA SER A 5 1.21 1.66 -7.72
C SER A 5 1.41 2.83 -6.77
N ILE A 6 1.45 4.06 -7.31
CA ILE A 6 1.66 5.28 -6.51
C ILE A 6 0.48 5.51 -5.57
N ILE A 7 -0.75 5.34 -6.07
CA ILE A 7 -1.97 5.49 -5.26
C ILE A 7 -1.98 4.49 -4.11
N LEU A 8 -1.66 3.21 -4.36
CA LEU A 8 -1.60 2.17 -3.32
C LEU A 8 -0.56 2.49 -2.23
N ILE A 9 0.61 3.00 -2.61
CA ILE A 9 1.65 3.39 -1.65
C ILE A 9 1.19 4.59 -0.82
N VAL A 10 0.63 5.62 -1.44
CA VAL A 10 0.17 6.83 -0.74
C VAL A 10 -0.99 6.51 0.21
N ILE A 11 -2.00 5.80 -0.26
CA ILE A 11 -3.14 5.39 0.57
C ILE A 11 -2.69 4.48 1.71
N GLY A 12 -1.81 3.52 1.42
CA GLY A 12 -1.27 2.64 2.45
C GLY A 12 -0.46 3.39 3.50
N ALA A 13 0.33 4.39 3.13
CA ALA A 13 1.06 5.22 4.08
C ALA A 13 0.12 6.05 4.98
N ILE A 14 -0.92 6.64 4.40
CA ILE A 14 -1.95 7.38 5.16
C ILE A 14 -2.74 6.44 6.08
N GLY A 15 -3.15 5.28 5.58
CA GLY A 15 -3.87 4.27 6.35
C GLY A 15 -3.05 3.73 7.51
N LEU A 16 -1.73 3.59 7.35
CA LEU A 16 -0.84 3.15 8.41
C LEU A 16 -0.71 4.21 9.51
N LEU A 17 -0.62 5.49 9.16
CA LEU A 17 -0.70 6.59 10.15
C LEU A 17 -2.05 6.59 10.88
N LEU A 18 -3.16 6.45 10.15
CA LEU A 18 -4.50 6.39 10.75
C LEU A 18 -4.67 5.18 11.66
N SER A 19 -4.05 4.04 11.35
CA SER A 19 -4.11 2.84 12.19
C SER A 19 -3.54 3.07 13.59
N THR A 20 -2.58 3.99 13.74
CA THR A 20 -2.02 4.36 15.06
C THR A 20 -2.98 5.20 15.91
N MET A 21 -3.99 5.82 15.28
CA MET A 21 -5.02 6.60 15.95
C MET A 21 -6.27 5.75 16.27
N MET A 22 -6.32 4.51 15.78
CA MET A 22 -7.43 3.58 15.98
C MET A 22 -7.07 2.54 17.06
N PHE A 23 -8.04 2.18 17.91
CA PHE A 23 -7.81 1.22 19.00
C PHE A 23 -8.45 -0.13 18.70
N GLY A 24 -7.83 -1.19 19.24
CA GLY A 24 -8.35 -2.55 19.20
C GLY A 24 -8.18 -3.24 17.83
N ASP A 25 -9.17 -4.05 17.48
CA ASP A 25 -9.25 -4.85 16.26
C ASP A 25 -9.31 -3.99 14.99
N ILE A 26 -9.96 -2.83 15.05
CA ILE A 26 -10.05 -1.90 13.92
C ILE A 26 -8.67 -1.35 13.54
N GLY A 27 -7.87 -0.94 14.53
CA GLY A 27 -6.50 -0.46 14.28
C GLY A 27 -5.61 -1.55 13.70
N LEU A 28 -5.71 -2.78 14.22
CA LEU A 28 -4.98 -3.92 13.68
C LEU A 28 -5.38 -4.23 12.23
N ALA A 29 -6.69 -4.26 11.94
CA ALA A 29 -7.21 -4.50 10.60
C ALA A 29 -6.77 -3.41 9.61
N ALA A 30 -6.85 -2.13 10.02
CA ALA A 30 -6.38 -1.00 9.23
C ALA A 30 -4.87 -1.07 8.98
N GLY A 31 -4.08 -1.47 9.98
CA GLY A 31 -2.64 -1.67 9.86
C GLY A 31 -2.29 -2.77 8.86
N ILE A 32 -2.91 -3.94 8.98
CA ILE A 32 -2.69 -5.08 8.06
C ILE A 32 -3.10 -4.71 6.63
N ALA A 33 -4.25 -4.06 6.45
CA ALA A 33 -4.71 -3.59 5.14
C ALA A 33 -3.74 -2.57 4.53
N SER A 34 -3.23 -1.64 5.34
CA SER A 34 -2.28 -0.62 4.91
C SER A 34 -0.93 -1.20 4.50
N ILE A 35 -0.39 -2.15 5.27
CA ILE A 35 0.84 -2.87 4.92
C ILE A 35 0.66 -3.64 3.61
N THR A 36 -0.47 -4.33 3.46
CA THR A 36 -0.80 -5.10 2.24
C THR A 36 -0.90 -4.19 1.01
N ALA A 37 -1.49 -2.99 1.17
CA ALA A 37 -1.60 -1.98 0.12
C ALA A 37 -0.21 -1.46 -0.31
N ILE A 38 0.67 -1.14 0.64
CA ILE A 38 2.04 -0.69 0.36
C ILE A 38 2.82 -1.77 -0.40
N LEU A 39 2.82 -3.01 0.10
CA LEU A 39 3.53 -4.12 -0.52
C LEU A 39 3.05 -4.39 -1.95
N SER A 40 1.73 -4.37 -2.16
CA SER A 40 1.13 -4.51 -3.48
C SER A 40 1.53 -3.37 -4.43
N GLY A 41 1.52 -2.12 -3.93
CA GLY A 41 1.94 -0.94 -4.69
C GLY A 41 3.40 -1.01 -5.14
N VAL A 42 4.31 -1.39 -4.23
CA VAL A 42 5.74 -1.59 -4.53
C VAL A 42 5.93 -2.70 -5.57
N ASN A 43 5.24 -3.83 -5.41
CA ASN A 43 5.36 -4.94 -6.36
C ASN A 43 4.86 -4.56 -7.76
N PHE A 44 3.74 -3.83 -7.86
CA PHE A 44 3.26 -3.33 -9.14
C PHE A 44 4.20 -2.31 -9.79
N LEU A 45 4.93 -1.51 -9.00
CA LEU A 45 5.94 -0.60 -9.53
C LEU A 45 7.09 -1.38 -10.18
N ASN A 46 7.58 -2.41 -9.48
CA ASN A 46 8.64 -3.30 -9.96
C ASN A 46 8.21 -4.09 -11.20
N LEU A 47 6.98 -4.63 -11.19
CA LEU A 47 6.40 -5.35 -12.32
C LEU A 47 6.25 -4.44 -13.55
N ASN A 48 5.78 -3.21 -13.35
CA ASN A 48 5.65 -2.25 -14.45
C ASN A 48 7.02 -1.90 -15.07
N LYS A 49 8.08 -1.81 -14.26
CA LYS A 49 9.45 -1.64 -14.77
C LYS A 49 9.90 -2.85 -15.57
N LYS A 50 9.65 -4.07 -15.08
CA LYS A 50 10.04 -5.32 -15.75
C LYS A 50 9.31 -5.54 -17.08
N ILE A 51 8.01 -5.26 -17.12
CA ILE A 51 7.20 -5.40 -18.34
C ILE A 51 7.56 -4.32 -19.37
N SER A 52 7.81 -3.08 -18.95
CA SER A 52 8.18 -1.99 -19.85
C SER A 52 9.59 -2.11 -20.44
N THR A 53 10.42 -3.04 -19.96
CA THR A 53 11.79 -3.31 -20.46
C THR A 53 11.86 -4.56 -21.34
N ASN A 54 10.77 -5.32 -21.47
CA ASN A 54 10.60 -6.34 -22.52
C ASN A 54 9.83 -5.75 -23.71
#